data_AF-A0A9R1RMT9-F1
#
_entry.id   AF-A0A9R1RMT9-F1
#
_cell.length_a   1.000
_cell.length_b   1.000
_cell.length_c   1.000
_cell.angle_alpha   90.00
_cell.angle_beta   90.00
_cell.angle_gamma   90.00
#
_symmetry.space_group_name_H-M   'P 1'
#
loop_
_entity.id
_entity.type
_entity.pdbx_description
1 polymer ?
#
loop_
_entity_poly.entity_id
_entity_poly.type
_entity_poly.pdbx_seq_one_letter_code
_entity_poly.pdbx_strand_id
1 'polypeptide(L)'
;MLYKLSLLNATPWDNICDNDNVDLSAVGKSLLQLSLEVLLKTQNDAVRLNCIALLLALAKKEAFDILLLGDLSLIKSVEEEESSQTDDVPLNASIIVLFADAVKGSLLSTNLEVQTGTLDLIFHFLSSDANICVVLQTLIDENVADYVFEVLRLSGNNDPLVISSIQVLSLLATSEEMFKEKLAIGFSTLLPVLHYVTEIPFHPVQSQVLRLVWICIANCSGILSLSQEEQIACTLTLILRRNDSGELGMCSETFALVCSILIEIMRSPSAHDIQKLPSLIEEASKHAISSTLPHAYDSAFLVPHSLRLLKEALIFCLEGNTDKISVKKDLEDSVIEICGTYLLHWLETAVVDGNDDETLGEILQIFHIILSSTCHNKQLKFAEMLASSSWFSLSFGFMGLFPTDHVKSVVYLITSSIVDKILGCKYGETIRDAYVYLPSDPTELVYLLGQCSSEDFNLASCQCAILVILYACSFYNERLVADSQLLSSVEQYILLNGGKFPYEIAGSVMLTLLVHLYAFVRGISFGCTIQHSPEAERTLFHVMACKEWDLLFIRVHPIALKWLFQKCGDSLLGR
;
A
#
# COMPACT_ATOMS: atom_id res chain seq x y z
N MET A 1 52.77 -20.72 -3.44
CA MET A 1 53.05 -21.75 -2.43
C MET A 1 51.77 -22.13 -1.70
N LEU A 2 51.08 -21.19 -1.07
CA LEU A 2 49.78 -21.41 -0.40
C LEU A 2 48.66 -21.98 -1.32
N TYR A 3 48.49 -21.44 -2.54
CA TYR A 3 47.53 -21.99 -3.53
C TYR A 3 47.87 -23.41 -4.00
N LYS A 4 49.16 -23.77 -4.05
CA LYS A 4 49.58 -25.15 -4.35
C LYS A 4 49.34 -26.08 -3.16
N LEU A 5 49.50 -25.58 -1.93
CA LEU A 5 49.20 -26.30 -0.69
C LEU A 5 47.69 -26.54 -0.51
N SER A 6 46.82 -25.60 -0.89
CA SER A 6 45.37 -25.82 -0.87
C SER A 6 44.89 -26.81 -1.92
N LEU A 7 45.48 -26.80 -3.12
CA LEU A 7 45.24 -27.82 -4.15
C LEU A 7 45.76 -29.21 -3.76
N LEU A 8 46.88 -29.28 -3.02
CA LEU A 8 47.41 -30.54 -2.49
C LEU A 8 46.56 -31.11 -1.33
N ASN A 9 45.83 -30.25 -0.60
CA ASN A 9 44.85 -30.66 0.41
C ASN A 9 43.42 -30.86 -0.16
N ALA A 10 43.21 -30.68 -1.46
CA ALA A 10 41.90 -30.75 -2.11
C ALA A 10 41.40 -32.19 -2.40
N THR A 11 42.09 -33.23 -1.92
CA THR A 11 41.67 -34.63 -2.03
C THR A 11 41.57 -35.32 -0.67
N PRO A 12 40.97 -34.67 0.34
CA PRO A 12 39.82 -35.30 0.98
C PRO A 12 38.86 -34.25 1.60
N TRP A 13 37.95 -33.68 0.83
CA TRP A 13 36.82 -32.91 1.40
C TRP A 13 35.47 -33.58 1.12
N ASP A 14 35.45 -34.61 0.24
CA ASP A 14 34.24 -35.40 -0.06
C ASP A 14 34.03 -36.60 0.90
N ASN A 15 35.02 -36.94 1.75
CA ASN A 15 34.97 -38.09 2.65
C ASN A 15 35.27 -37.68 4.11
N ILE A 16 34.49 -36.74 4.66
CA ILE A 16 34.67 -36.22 6.03
C ILE A 16 34.29 -37.24 7.12
N CYS A 17 33.72 -38.40 6.79
CA CYS A 17 33.24 -39.35 7.80
C CYS A 17 34.21 -40.46 8.23
N ASP A 18 35.34 -40.74 7.55
CA ASP A 18 36.02 -42.04 7.74
C ASP A 18 37.57 -42.03 7.77
N ASN A 19 38.27 -40.93 8.08
CA ASN A 19 39.74 -41.03 8.24
C ASN A 19 40.30 -40.25 9.44
N ASP A 20 40.46 -40.99 10.54
CA ASP A 20 41.38 -40.70 11.63
C ASP A 20 42.82 -40.64 11.08
N ASN A 21 43.46 -39.45 11.07
CA ASN A 21 44.90 -39.24 11.36
C ASN A 21 45.54 -37.94 10.79
N VAL A 22 44.80 -36.97 10.26
CA VAL A 22 45.34 -35.62 10.04
C VAL A 22 44.28 -34.59 10.41
N ASP A 23 44.57 -33.70 11.37
CA ASP A 23 43.72 -32.56 11.72
C ASP A 23 43.65 -31.56 10.55
N LEU A 24 42.96 -31.92 9.47
CA LEU A 24 42.73 -31.07 8.31
C LEU A 24 42.03 -29.77 8.69
N SER A 25 41.22 -29.80 9.75
CA SER A 25 40.58 -28.61 10.35
C SER A 25 41.60 -27.65 10.96
N ALA A 26 42.57 -28.14 11.73
CA ALA A 26 43.61 -27.29 12.35
C ALA A 26 44.57 -26.70 11.31
N VAL A 27 44.92 -27.49 10.27
CA VAL A 27 45.72 -27.02 9.13
C VAL A 27 44.94 -25.99 8.30
N GLY A 28 43.62 -26.20 8.12
CA GLY A 28 42.72 -25.26 7.47
C GLY A 28 42.61 -23.92 8.21
N LYS A 29 42.43 -23.95 9.54
CA LYS A 29 42.39 -22.75 10.40
C LYS A 29 43.72 -21.98 10.34
N SER A 30 44.84 -22.69 10.44
CA SER A 30 46.17 -22.09 10.34
C SER A 30 46.41 -21.46 8.97
N LEU A 31 45.97 -22.11 7.89
CA LEU A 31 46.08 -21.60 6.53
C LEU A 31 45.19 -20.38 6.29
N LEU A 32 43.98 -20.37 6.87
CA LEU A 32 43.08 -19.22 6.87
C LEU A 32 43.72 -18.04 7.61
N GLN A 33 44.15 -18.24 8.85
CA GLN A 33 44.79 -17.20 9.66
C GLN A 33 46.04 -16.62 8.97
N LEU A 34 46.93 -17.48 8.48
CA LEU A 34 48.13 -17.03 7.75
C LEU A 34 47.79 -16.27 6.47
N SER A 35 46.75 -16.69 5.75
CA SER A 35 46.31 -15.99 4.54
C SER A 35 45.75 -14.60 4.86
N LEU A 36 45.00 -14.46 5.97
CA LEU A 36 44.51 -13.17 6.46
C LEU A 36 45.64 -12.28 6.97
N GLU A 37 46.60 -12.81 7.71
CA GLU A 37 47.78 -12.05 8.15
C GLU A 37 48.64 -11.56 6.99
N VAL A 38 48.81 -12.40 5.95
CA VAL A 38 49.51 -11.98 4.73
C VAL A 38 48.72 -10.88 4.01
N LEU A 39 47.40 -11.01 3.91
CA LEU A 39 46.54 -10.00 3.30
C LEU A 39 46.61 -8.65 4.05
N LEU A 40 46.61 -8.69 5.39
CA LEU A 40 46.74 -7.52 6.25
C LEU A 40 48.09 -6.80 6.08
N LYS A 41 49.19 -7.56 5.99
CA LYS A 41 50.56 -7.00 6.00
C LYS A 41 51.07 -6.63 4.60
N THR A 42 50.53 -7.23 3.53
CA THR A 42 51.05 -7.02 2.18
C THR A 42 50.68 -5.66 1.59
N GLN A 43 51.65 -5.03 0.92
CA GLN A 43 51.45 -3.82 0.11
C GLN A 43 51.44 -4.09 -1.39
N ASN A 44 51.66 -5.34 -1.81
CA ASN A 44 51.72 -5.73 -3.22
C ASN A 44 50.37 -6.26 -3.69
N ASP A 45 49.74 -5.56 -4.64
CA ASP A 45 48.43 -5.92 -5.18
C ASP A 45 48.41 -7.31 -5.85
N ALA A 46 49.50 -7.75 -6.47
CA ALA A 46 49.57 -9.11 -7.03
C ALA A 46 49.54 -10.19 -5.93
N VAL A 47 50.11 -9.89 -4.76
CA VAL A 47 50.04 -10.79 -3.59
C VAL A 47 48.63 -10.75 -3.00
N ARG A 48 48.02 -9.57 -2.89
CA ARG A 48 46.63 -9.41 -2.43
C ARG A 48 45.68 -10.23 -3.28
N LEU A 49 45.76 -10.10 -4.61
CA LEU A 49 44.88 -10.79 -5.55
C LEU A 49 44.99 -12.31 -5.44
N ASN A 50 46.21 -12.84 -5.30
CA ASN A 50 46.42 -14.27 -5.06
C ASN A 50 45.87 -14.74 -3.71
N CYS A 51 46.03 -13.94 -2.65
CA CYS A 51 45.47 -14.23 -1.33
C CYS A 51 43.93 -14.20 -1.35
N ILE A 52 43.34 -13.17 -1.96
CA ILE A 52 41.89 -13.03 -2.15
C ILE A 52 41.34 -14.21 -2.95
N ALA A 53 41.97 -14.59 -4.07
CA ALA A 53 41.53 -15.74 -4.86
C ALA A 53 41.53 -17.05 -4.06
N LEU A 54 42.54 -17.26 -3.21
CA LEU A 54 42.61 -18.41 -2.32
C LEU A 54 41.48 -18.38 -1.28
N LEU A 55 41.30 -17.25 -0.60
CA LEU A 55 40.25 -17.07 0.41
C LEU A 55 38.85 -17.20 -0.19
N LEU A 56 38.64 -16.68 -1.39
CA LEU A 56 37.37 -16.76 -2.11
C LEU A 56 37.04 -18.19 -2.54
N ALA A 57 38.06 -18.96 -2.93
CA ALA A 57 37.90 -20.40 -3.19
C ALA A 57 37.56 -21.19 -1.93
N LEU A 58 38.05 -20.78 -0.76
CA LEU A 58 37.66 -21.35 0.53
C LEU A 58 36.23 -20.95 0.91
N ALA A 59 35.84 -19.69 0.70
CA ALA A 59 34.50 -19.15 0.97
C ALA A 59 33.42 -19.86 0.16
N LYS A 60 33.64 -20.03 -1.15
CA LYS A 60 32.70 -20.73 -2.05
C LYS A 60 32.51 -22.22 -1.73
N LYS A 61 33.39 -22.81 -0.94
CA LYS A 61 33.30 -24.22 -0.52
C LYS A 61 32.72 -24.39 0.88
N GLU A 62 32.11 -23.34 1.45
CA GLU A 62 31.56 -23.33 2.82
C GLU A 62 32.61 -23.70 3.89
N ALA A 63 33.90 -23.61 3.54
CA ALA A 63 34.97 -24.01 4.44
C ALA A 63 35.07 -23.06 5.65
N PHE A 64 34.58 -21.82 5.51
CA PHE A 64 34.53 -20.87 6.62
C PHE A 64 33.58 -21.32 7.72
N ASP A 65 32.43 -21.89 7.39
CA ASP A 65 31.50 -22.40 8.40
C ASP A 65 32.14 -23.54 9.18
N ILE A 66 32.76 -24.50 8.50
CA ILE A 66 33.42 -25.64 9.13
C ILE A 66 34.61 -25.19 10.01
N LEU A 67 35.39 -24.22 9.52
CA LEU A 67 36.60 -23.74 10.20
C LEU A 67 36.31 -22.75 11.34
N LEU A 68 35.15 -22.07 11.34
CA LEU A 68 34.74 -21.17 12.41
C LEU A 68 33.83 -21.86 13.44
N LEU A 69 33.05 -22.88 13.06
CA LEU A 69 32.10 -23.58 13.95
C LEU A 69 32.65 -24.82 14.64
N GLY A 70 33.75 -25.40 14.14
CA GLY A 70 34.29 -26.67 14.66
C GLY A 70 34.57 -26.70 16.17
N ASP A 71 34.73 -25.54 16.81
CA ASP A 71 34.97 -25.44 18.26
C ASP A 71 33.75 -24.99 19.07
N LEU A 72 32.73 -24.37 18.46
CA LEU A 72 31.56 -23.87 19.20
C LEU A 72 30.63 -24.99 19.69
N SER A 73 30.59 -26.13 18.98
CA SER A 73 29.86 -27.33 19.41
C SER A 73 30.57 -28.11 20.51
N LEU A 74 31.90 -27.98 20.63
CA LEU A 74 32.70 -28.62 21.67
C LEU A 74 32.74 -27.83 22.98
N ILE A 75 32.60 -26.50 22.94
CA ILE A 75 32.57 -25.67 24.16
C ILE A 75 31.25 -25.85 24.93
N LYS A 76 30.13 -26.10 24.24
CA LYS A 76 28.84 -26.39 24.91
C LYS A 76 28.79 -27.71 25.68
N SER A 77 29.77 -28.62 25.52
CA SER A 77 29.79 -29.90 26.23
C SER A 77 30.81 -29.98 27.37
N VAL A 78 31.59 -28.93 27.63
CA VAL A 78 32.67 -28.97 28.65
C VAL A 78 32.53 -27.90 29.75
N GLU A 79 31.65 -26.89 29.61
CA GLU A 79 31.41 -25.91 30.68
C GLU A 79 30.38 -26.38 31.73
N GLU A 80 30.66 -27.53 32.36
CA GLU A 80 30.27 -27.82 33.73
C GLU A 80 31.52 -28.35 34.45
N GLU A 81 32.50 -27.47 34.71
CA GLU A 81 33.25 -27.39 35.98
C GLU A 81 34.47 -26.46 35.87
N GLU A 82 34.57 -25.61 36.89
CA GLU A 82 35.74 -24.86 37.35
C GLU A 82 36.16 -23.55 36.64
N SER A 83 35.79 -22.48 37.35
CA SER A 83 36.31 -21.12 37.25
C SER A 83 37.84 -21.04 37.31
N SER A 84 38.43 -20.43 36.29
CA SER A 84 39.58 -19.54 36.46
C SER A 84 39.52 -18.41 35.43
N GLN A 85 39.80 -17.19 35.90
CA GLN A 85 39.76 -15.97 35.11
C GLN A 85 40.93 -15.94 34.11
N THR A 86 40.63 -15.92 32.81
CA THR A 86 41.50 -15.36 31.76
C THR A 86 40.65 -14.51 30.81
N ASP A 87 41.17 -13.33 30.43
CA ASP A 87 40.63 -12.44 29.39
C ASP A 87 40.79 -13.08 27.99
N ASP A 88 40.19 -14.25 27.76
CA ASP A 88 40.25 -14.93 26.48
C ASP A 88 39.00 -14.59 25.67
N VAL A 89 39.13 -13.58 24.79
CA VAL A 89 38.23 -13.41 23.65
C VAL A 89 38.21 -14.74 22.89
N PRO A 90 37.05 -15.38 22.66
CA PRO A 90 37.00 -16.69 22.01
C PRO A 90 37.74 -16.64 20.67
N LEU A 91 38.60 -17.62 20.41
CA LEU A 91 39.52 -17.68 19.26
C LEU A 91 38.82 -17.45 17.89
N ASN A 92 37.53 -17.71 17.80
CA ASN A 92 36.73 -17.46 16.60
C ASN A 92 36.37 -15.98 16.41
N ALA A 93 36.15 -15.22 17.49
CA ALA A 93 35.96 -13.78 17.42
C ALA A 93 37.25 -13.06 16.98
N SER A 94 38.42 -13.58 17.35
CA SER A 94 39.71 -12.99 16.92
C SER A 94 39.99 -13.19 15.42
N ILE A 95 39.54 -14.29 14.82
CA ILE A 95 39.65 -14.52 13.36
C ILE A 95 38.72 -13.58 12.57
N ILE A 96 37.51 -13.33 13.07
CA ILE A 96 36.55 -12.42 12.42
C ILE A 96 37.06 -10.98 12.46
N VAL A 97 37.62 -10.54 13.59
CA VAL A 97 38.28 -9.22 13.71
C VAL A 97 39.50 -9.15 12.78
N LEU A 98 40.35 -10.19 12.74
CA LEU A 98 41.47 -10.26 11.81
C LEU A 98 41.04 -10.18 10.35
N PHE A 99 39.93 -10.85 10.00
CA PHE A 99 39.33 -10.75 8.67
C PHE A 99 38.88 -9.31 8.37
N ALA A 100 38.14 -8.69 9.29
CA ALA A 100 37.68 -7.32 9.16
C ALA A 100 38.84 -6.35 8.92
N ASP A 101 39.94 -6.49 9.66
CA ASP A 101 41.14 -5.67 9.47
C ASP A 101 41.88 -5.96 8.15
N ALA A 102 41.99 -7.23 7.78
CA ALA A 102 42.73 -7.64 6.58
C ALA A 102 42.11 -7.13 5.28
N VAL A 103 40.77 -7.03 5.22
CA VAL A 103 40.08 -6.56 4.00
C VAL A 103 40.17 -5.04 3.81
N LYS A 104 40.25 -4.23 4.88
CA LYS A 104 40.29 -2.75 4.82
C LYS A 104 41.36 -2.23 3.86
N GLY A 105 42.60 -2.74 3.98
CA GLY A 105 43.72 -2.32 3.13
C GLY A 105 43.57 -2.73 1.66
N SER A 106 42.83 -3.81 1.38
CA SER A 106 42.57 -4.28 0.01
C SER A 106 41.42 -3.52 -0.64
N LEU A 107 40.42 -3.09 0.12
CA LEU A 107 39.35 -2.18 -0.33
C LEU A 107 39.91 -0.81 -0.76
N LEU A 108 40.94 -0.30 -0.08
CA LEU A 108 41.61 0.96 -0.45
C LEU A 108 42.68 0.82 -1.55
N SER A 109 42.83 -0.36 -2.17
CA SER A 109 43.78 -0.54 -3.27
C SER A 109 43.36 0.31 -4.48
N THR A 110 44.35 0.81 -5.24
CA THR A 110 44.10 1.47 -6.54
C THR A 110 43.77 0.48 -7.66
N ASN A 111 43.91 -0.83 -7.41
CA ASN A 111 43.62 -1.88 -8.39
C ASN A 111 42.16 -2.34 -8.28
N LEU A 112 41.40 -2.11 -9.35
CA LEU A 112 39.98 -2.48 -9.47
C LEU A 112 39.75 -3.98 -9.22
N GLU A 113 40.61 -4.86 -9.71
CA GLU A 113 40.45 -6.31 -9.53
C GLU A 113 40.63 -6.73 -8.06
N VAL A 114 41.54 -6.04 -7.35
CA VAL A 114 41.74 -6.26 -5.90
C VAL A 114 40.52 -5.79 -5.13
N GLN A 115 39.98 -4.61 -5.47
CA GLN A 115 38.77 -4.08 -4.83
C GLN A 115 37.55 -4.99 -5.06
N THR A 116 37.24 -5.32 -6.31
CA THR A 116 36.12 -6.21 -6.65
C THR A 116 36.28 -7.58 -6.00
N GLY A 117 37.48 -8.19 -6.11
CA GLY A 117 37.73 -9.48 -5.48
C GLY A 117 37.61 -9.46 -3.96
N THR A 118 37.96 -8.34 -3.31
CA THR A 118 37.77 -8.17 -1.86
C THR A 118 36.30 -8.05 -1.50
N LEU A 119 35.52 -7.29 -2.27
CA LEU A 119 34.07 -7.16 -2.06
C LEU A 119 33.36 -8.51 -2.26
N ASP A 120 33.72 -9.26 -3.31
CA ASP A 120 33.16 -10.59 -3.56
C ASP A 120 33.54 -11.57 -2.42
N LEU A 121 34.74 -11.44 -1.86
CA LEU A 121 35.15 -12.22 -0.70
C LEU A 121 34.30 -11.90 0.52
N ILE A 122 34.05 -10.62 0.80
CA ILE A 122 33.17 -10.19 1.90
C ILE A 122 31.75 -10.72 1.67
N PHE A 123 31.23 -10.61 0.45
CA PHE A 123 29.90 -11.11 0.10
C PHE A 123 29.77 -12.61 0.39
N HIS A 124 30.72 -13.43 -0.09
CA HIS A 124 30.70 -14.87 0.16
C HIS A 124 30.96 -15.22 1.63
N PHE A 125 31.75 -14.44 2.35
CA PHE A 125 31.97 -14.61 3.78
C PHE A 125 30.70 -14.32 4.59
N LEU A 126 29.87 -13.36 4.15
CA LEU A 126 28.61 -12.99 4.82
C LEU A 126 27.40 -13.82 4.40
N SER A 127 27.49 -14.54 3.28
CA SER A 127 26.39 -15.36 2.75
C SER A 127 26.28 -16.75 3.39
N SER A 128 27.09 -17.05 4.41
CA SER A 128 27.16 -18.37 5.04
C SER A 128 26.18 -18.46 6.21
N ASP A 129 25.32 -19.49 6.26
CA ASP A 129 24.10 -19.52 7.11
C ASP A 129 24.37 -19.56 8.63
N ALA A 130 25.58 -19.87 9.07
CA ALA A 130 25.88 -20.10 10.47
C ALA A 130 26.44 -18.83 11.18
N ASN A 131 25.71 -18.34 12.19
CA ASN A 131 26.10 -17.19 13.04
C ASN A 131 26.29 -15.84 12.31
N ILE A 132 25.59 -15.63 11.18
CA ILE A 132 25.55 -14.37 10.42
C ILE A 132 25.46 -13.14 11.33
N CYS A 133 24.61 -13.16 12.37
CA CYS A 133 24.40 -12.00 13.25
C CYS A 133 25.69 -11.54 13.97
N VAL A 134 26.50 -12.46 14.50
CA VAL A 134 27.74 -12.12 15.22
C VAL A 134 28.81 -11.61 14.24
N VAL A 135 28.88 -12.23 13.05
CA VAL A 135 29.81 -11.82 12.00
C VAL A 135 29.46 -10.43 11.47
N LEU A 136 28.18 -10.18 11.15
CA LEU A 136 27.68 -8.88 10.72
C LEU A 136 27.99 -7.79 11.76
N GLN A 137 27.69 -8.06 13.03
CA GLN A 137 27.97 -7.13 14.12
C GLN A 137 29.45 -6.78 14.19
N THR A 138 30.33 -7.78 14.16
CA THR A 138 31.78 -7.56 14.24
C THR A 138 32.29 -6.73 13.04
N LEU A 139 31.81 -6.97 11.82
CA LEU A 139 32.23 -6.18 10.65
C LEU A 139 31.73 -4.72 10.71
N ILE A 140 30.55 -4.49 11.27
CA ILE A 140 29.99 -3.14 11.45
C ILE A 140 30.78 -2.38 12.52
N ASP A 141 31.06 -3.02 13.65
CA ASP A 141 31.85 -2.46 14.75
C ASP A 141 33.28 -2.13 14.28
N GLU A 142 33.84 -2.98 13.42
CA GLU A 142 35.14 -2.77 12.79
C GLU A 142 35.14 -1.78 11.62
N ASN A 143 34.04 -1.06 11.39
CA ASN A 143 33.91 0.00 10.38
C ASN A 143 34.11 -0.46 8.93
N VAL A 144 33.96 -1.76 8.61
CA VAL A 144 34.12 -2.27 7.24
C VAL A 144 33.15 -1.58 6.28
N ALA A 145 31.94 -1.27 6.75
CA ALA A 145 30.93 -0.50 6.01
C ALA A 145 31.47 0.83 5.46
N ASP A 146 32.27 1.57 6.24
CA ASP A 146 32.79 2.89 5.85
C ASP A 146 33.76 2.76 4.66
N TYR A 147 34.56 1.68 4.63
CA TYR A 147 35.43 1.37 3.52
C TYR A 147 34.65 0.95 2.26
N VAL A 148 33.56 0.21 2.42
CA VAL A 148 32.70 -0.15 1.28
C VAL A 148 32.01 1.08 0.69
N PHE A 149 31.52 2.02 1.53
CA PHE A 149 31.00 3.30 1.06
C PHE A 149 32.06 4.14 0.36
N GLU A 150 33.30 4.12 0.83
CA GLU A 150 34.41 4.83 0.19
C GLU A 150 34.76 4.24 -1.18
N VAL A 151 34.77 2.91 -1.31
CA VAL A 151 34.94 2.24 -2.62
C VAL A 151 33.79 2.61 -3.56
N LEU A 152 32.55 2.60 -3.06
CA LEU A 152 31.38 3.00 -3.83
C LEU A 152 31.47 4.46 -4.30
N ARG A 153 31.93 5.36 -3.43
CA ARG A 153 32.17 6.78 -3.75
C ARG A 153 33.23 6.96 -4.85
N LEU A 154 34.27 6.13 -4.86
CA LEU A 154 35.36 6.18 -5.84
C LEU A 154 35.09 5.38 -7.12
N SER A 155 34.02 4.58 -7.15
CA SER A 155 33.72 3.66 -8.27
C SER A 155 33.48 4.36 -9.60
N GLY A 156 33.05 5.62 -9.61
CA GLY A 156 32.88 6.43 -10.82
C GLY A 156 31.98 5.80 -11.88
N ASN A 157 30.91 5.10 -11.45
CA ASN A 157 29.98 4.33 -12.30
C ASN A 157 30.58 3.06 -12.93
N ASN A 158 31.62 2.48 -12.32
CA ASN A 158 32.12 1.17 -12.72
C ASN A 158 31.20 0.05 -12.23
N ASP A 159 30.40 -0.53 -13.14
CA ASP A 159 29.36 -1.53 -12.85
C ASP A 159 29.81 -2.65 -11.89
N PRO A 160 30.91 -3.39 -12.14
CA PRO A 160 31.41 -4.41 -11.22
C PRO A 160 31.57 -3.93 -9.77
N LEU A 161 32.16 -2.75 -9.56
CA LEU A 161 32.36 -2.22 -8.22
C LEU A 161 31.06 -1.78 -7.58
N VAL A 162 30.17 -1.13 -8.35
CA VAL A 162 28.85 -0.73 -7.86
C VAL A 162 28.06 -1.97 -7.45
N ILE A 163 28.03 -3.01 -8.28
CA ILE A 163 27.32 -4.25 -8.01
C ILE A 163 27.85 -4.93 -6.74
N SER A 164 29.15 -5.23 -6.67
CA SER A 164 29.72 -5.92 -5.50
C SER A 164 29.61 -5.09 -4.22
N SER A 165 29.75 -3.76 -4.29
CA SER A 165 29.60 -2.89 -3.12
C SER A 165 28.17 -2.87 -2.60
N ILE A 166 27.18 -2.72 -3.49
CA ILE A 166 25.76 -2.69 -3.10
C ILE A 166 25.32 -4.05 -2.55
N GLN A 167 25.80 -5.16 -3.11
CA GLN A 167 25.53 -6.50 -2.57
C GLN A 167 26.03 -6.66 -1.14
N VAL A 168 27.26 -6.23 -0.85
CA VAL A 168 27.82 -6.26 0.51
C VAL A 168 27.01 -5.35 1.45
N LEU A 169 26.71 -4.11 1.04
CA LEU A 169 25.91 -3.19 1.86
C LEU A 169 24.49 -3.72 2.12
N SER A 170 23.89 -4.39 1.13
CA SER A 170 22.58 -5.04 1.27
C SER A 170 22.61 -6.18 2.27
N LEU A 171 23.71 -6.95 2.36
CA LEU A 171 23.88 -7.96 3.39
C LEU A 171 24.08 -7.32 4.77
N LEU A 172 24.90 -6.27 4.87
CA LEU A 172 25.09 -5.54 6.13
C LEU A 172 23.79 -4.95 6.66
N ALA A 173 22.93 -4.46 5.78
CA ALA A 173 21.63 -3.90 6.12
C ALA A 173 20.63 -4.90 6.73
N THR A 174 20.89 -6.21 6.64
CA THR A 174 20.06 -7.23 7.34
C THR A 174 20.14 -7.12 8.86
N SER A 175 21.18 -6.47 9.39
CA SER A 175 21.35 -6.20 10.83
C SER A 175 20.61 -4.95 11.33
N GLU A 176 19.79 -4.31 10.47
CA GLU A 176 18.93 -3.14 10.68
C GLU A 176 19.42 -2.13 11.74
N GLU A 177 19.14 -2.39 13.02
CA GLU A 177 19.48 -1.54 14.16
C GLU A 177 20.95 -1.14 14.25
N MET A 178 21.88 -2.05 13.94
CA MET A 178 23.32 -1.79 14.07
C MET A 178 23.88 -1.05 12.85
N PHE A 179 23.28 -1.26 11.68
CA PHE A 179 23.76 -0.67 10.44
C PHE A 179 23.20 0.74 10.19
N LYS A 180 22.10 1.13 10.85
CA LYS A 180 21.41 2.41 10.61
C LYS A 180 22.32 3.64 10.71
N GLU A 181 23.21 3.68 11.69
CA GLU A 181 24.13 4.82 11.89
C GLU A 181 25.17 4.90 10.77
N LYS A 182 25.72 3.75 10.35
CA LYS A 182 26.66 3.68 9.24
C LYS A 182 25.99 4.02 7.91
N LEU A 183 24.78 3.54 7.70
CA LEU A 183 23.97 3.86 6.53
C LEU A 183 23.65 5.36 6.45
N ALA A 184 23.27 5.96 7.58
CA ALA A 184 23.01 7.40 7.68
C ALA A 184 24.23 8.24 7.28
N ILE A 185 25.42 7.89 7.78
CA ILE A 185 26.68 8.59 7.44
C ILE A 185 27.03 8.38 5.95
N GLY A 186 26.91 7.15 5.45
CA GLY A 186 27.21 6.78 4.07
C GLY A 186 26.18 7.24 3.03
N PHE A 187 24.99 7.69 3.44
CA PHE A 187 23.83 7.88 2.56
C PHE A 187 24.11 8.81 1.37
N SER A 188 24.90 9.87 1.58
CA SER A 188 25.28 10.81 0.52
C SER A 188 25.97 10.13 -0.69
N THR A 189 26.64 8.99 -0.47
CA THR A 189 27.29 8.19 -1.52
C THR A 189 26.29 7.32 -2.29
N LEU A 190 25.13 6.99 -1.71
CA LEU A 190 24.07 6.21 -2.36
C LEU A 190 23.27 7.05 -3.36
N LEU A 191 23.16 8.37 -3.17
CA LEU A 191 22.37 9.22 -4.05
C LEU A 191 22.87 9.23 -5.52
N PRO A 192 24.16 9.48 -5.81
CA PRO A 192 24.67 9.38 -7.18
C PRO A 192 24.49 7.99 -7.78
N VAL A 193 24.65 6.95 -6.97
CA VAL A 193 24.48 5.55 -7.39
C VAL A 193 23.02 5.26 -7.72
N LEU A 194 22.08 5.77 -6.93
CA LEU A 194 20.65 5.67 -7.22
C LEU A 194 20.33 6.32 -8.58
N HIS A 195 20.82 7.52 -8.85
CA HIS A 195 20.64 8.16 -10.16
C HIS A 195 21.21 7.30 -11.29
N TYR A 196 22.45 6.83 -11.14
CA TYR A 196 23.09 5.98 -12.16
C TYR A 196 22.32 4.69 -12.44
N VAL A 197 21.96 3.96 -11.39
CA VAL A 197 21.29 2.65 -11.49
C VAL A 197 19.87 2.76 -12.02
N THR A 198 19.21 3.90 -11.79
CA THR A 198 17.83 4.15 -12.26
C THR A 198 17.76 4.65 -13.70
N GLU A 199 18.88 5.08 -14.27
CA GLU A 199 18.96 5.40 -15.70
C GLU A 199 18.92 4.14 -16.58
N ILE A 200 19.45 3.02 -16.07
CA ILE A 200 19.63 1.75 -16.79
C ILE A 200 18.43 0.81 -16.54
N PRO A 201 17.74 0.32 -17.59
CA PRO A 201 16.63 -0.61 -17.43
C PRO A 201 17.11 -1.96 -16.88
N PHE A 202 16.35 -2.53 -15.93
CA PHE A 202 16.64 -3.81 -15.26
C PHE A 202 18.06 -3.94 -14.68
N HIS A 203 18.63 -2.85 -14.18
CA HIS A 203 19.94 -2.90 -13.56
C HIS A 203 19.94 -3.88 -12.36
N PRO A 204 20.93 -4.79 -12.23
CA PRO A 204 20.85 -5.95 -11.32
C PRO A 204 20.76 -5.59 -9.83
N VAL A 205 21.22 -4.41 -9.44
CA VAL A 205 21.18 -3.93 -8.04
C VAL A 205 20.16 -2.82 -7.81
N GLN A 206 19.26 -2.55 -8.75
CA GLN A 206 18.26 -1.47 -8.61
C GLN A 206 17.37 -1.66 -7.37
N SER A 207 16.81 -2.85 -7.17
CA SER A 207 15.99 -3.14 -5.98
C SER A 207 16.80 -3.06 -4.68
N GLN A 208 18.06 -3.50 -4.70
CA GLN A 208 18.96 -3.45 -3.53
C GLN A 208 19.29 -2.01 -3.14
N VAL A 209 19.63 -1.13 -4.10
CA VAL A 209 19.86 0.30 -3.83
C VAL A 209 18.60 0.95 -3.26
N LEU A 210 17.44 0.70 -3.86
CA LEU A 210 16.18 1.23 -3.36
C LEU A 210 15.84 0.71 -1.96
N ARG A 211 16.13 -0.55 -1.66
CA ARG A 211 15.94 -1.12 -0.32
C ARG A 211 16.82 -0.42 0.71
N LEU A 212 18.10 -0.14 0.40
CA LEU A 212 18.97 0.64 1.27
C LEU A 212 18.44 2.06 1.49
N VAL A 213 17.92 2.70 0.44
CA VAL A 213 17.29 4.01 0.53
C VAL A 213 16.04 3.98 1.42
N TRP A 214 15.20 2.96 1.25
CA TRP A 214 14.01 2.74 2.07
C TRP A 214 14.34 2.55 3.54
N ILE A 215 15.32 1.68 3.87
CA ILE A 215 15.78 1.46 5.26
C ILE A 215 16.23 2.78 5.88
N CYS A 216 16.97 3.60 5.13
CA CYS A 216 17.43 4.89 5.64
C CYS A 216 16.26 5.85 5.92
N ILE A 217 15.27 5.96 5.02
CA ILE A 217 14.16 6.91 5.23
C ILE A 217 13.26 6.43 6.38
N ALA A 218 12.95 5.13 6.44
CA ALA A 218 12.06 4.57 7.46
C ALA A 218 12.69 4.60 8.87
N ASN A 219 13.98 4.27 9.00
CA ASN A 219 14.62 4.10 10.30
C ASN A 219 15.38 5.35 10.78
N CYS A 220 15.75 6.27 9.88
CA CYS A 220 16.58 7.44 10.20
C CYS A 220 15.81 8.76 10.01
N SER A 221 14.61 8.86 10.57
CA SER A 221 13.79 10.08 10.51
C SER A 221 14.56 11.32 11.00
N GLY A 222 14.57 12.38 10.19
CA GLY A 222 15.23 13.65 10.51
C GLY A 222 16.74 13.74 10.22
N ILE A 223 17.38 12.66 9.75
CA ILE A 223 18.80 12.70 9.33
C ILE A 223 18.94 13.28 7.92
N LEU A 224 17.98 13.01 7.05
CA LEU A 224 18.00 13.47 5.67
C LEU A 224 17.67 14.96 5.58
N SER A 225 18.44 15.67 4.75
CA SER A 225 18.12 17.05 4.42
C SER A 225 16.92 17.12 3.46
N LEU A 226 16.14 18.20 3.55
CA LEU A 226 15.01 18.45 2.64
C LEU A 226 15.38 18.32 1.16
N SER A 227 16.58 18.77 0.77
CA SER A 227 17.07 18.66 -0.60
C SER A 227 17.32 17.22 -1.05
N GLN A 228 17.73 16.35 -0.14
CA GLN A 228 17.96 14.94 -0.45
C GLN A 228 16.63 14.20 -0.60
N GLU A 229 15.66 14.46 0.29
CA GLU A 229 14.30 13.90 0.18
C GLU A 229 13.63 14.35 -1.13
N GLU A 230 13.74 15.64 -1.50
CA GLU A 230 13.25 16.16 -2.78
C GLU A 230 13.93 15.49 -3.98
N GLN A 231 15.26 15.30 -3.92
CA GLN A 231 16.02 14.66 -4.99
C GLN A 231 15.61 13.19 -5.17
N ILE A 232 15.39 12.46 -4.08
CA ILE A 232 14.91 11.07 -4.12
C ILE A 232 13.51 11.02 -4.73
N ALA A 233 12.58 11.85 -4.25
CA ALA A 233 11.22 11.91 -4.79
C ALA A 233 11.22 12.22 -6.30
N CYS A 234 12.11 13.11 -6.76
CA CYS A 234 12.29 13.43 -8.16
C CYS A 234 12.76 12.21 -8.98
N THR A 235 13.79 11.48 -8.52
CA THR A 235 14.28 10.26 -9.17
C THR A 235 13.18 9.19 -9.26
N LEU A 236 12.48 8.95 -8.15
CA LEU A 236 11.43 7.94 -8.07
C LEU A 236 10.24 8.26 -8.99
N THR A 237 9.84 9.53 -9.07
CA THR A 237 8.81 10.00 -10.00
C THR A 237 9.24 9.76 -11.45
N LEU A 238 10.50 10.05 -11.78
CA LEU A 238 11.06 9.82 -13.11
C LEU A 238 11.10 8.33 -13.50
N ILE A 239 11.38 7.43 -12.55
CA ILE A 239 11.30 5.98 -12.79
C ILE A 239 9.88 5.57 -13.17
N LEU A 240 8.85 6.02 -12.43
CA LEU A 240 7.45 5.70 -12.72
C LEU A 240 7.01 6.25 -14.07
N ARG A 241 7.39 7.49 -14.40
CA ARG A 241 7.13 8.10 -15.70
C ARG A 241 7.73 7.29 -16.85
N ARG A 242 9.00 6.87 -16.73
CA ARG A 242 9.69 6.09 -17.78
C ARG A 242 9.15 4.67 -17.90
N ASN A 243 8.62 4.10 -16.82
CA ASN A 243 7.95 2.81 -16.85
C ASN A 243 6.60 2.89 -17.60
N ASP A 244 5.79 3.91 -17.30
CA ASP A 244 4.51 4.15 -17.98
C ASP A 244 4.69 4.46 -19.48
N SER A 245 5.75 5.16 -19.87
CA SER A 245 6.08 5.41 -21.29
C SER A 245 6.68 4.19 -22.02
N GLY A 246 6.99 3.11 -21.30
CA GLY A 246 7.66 1.92 -21.84
C GLY A 246 9.15 2.11 -22.14
N GLU A 247 9.76 3.23 -21.72
CA GLU A 247 11.18 3.52 -21.92
C GLU A 247 12.09 2.75 -20.96
N LEU A 248 11.60 2.44 -19.76
CA LEU A 248 12.33 1.71 -18.73
C LEU A 248 11.52 0.49 -18.32
N GLY A 249 12.04 -0.71 -18.59
CA GLY A 249 11.49 -1.91 -17.98
C GLY A 249 11.87 -1.99 -16.51
N MET A 250 10.89 -2.25 -15.66
CA MET A 250 11.05 -2.32 -14.21
C MET A 250 10.49 -3.64 -13.66
N CYS A 251 11.19 -4.27 -12.72
CA CYS A 251 10.68 -5.44 -12.03
C CYS A 251 9.64 -5.06 -10.96
N SER A 252 8.81 -6.03 -10.57
CA SER A 252 7.73 -5.81 -9.60
C SER A 252 8.23 -5.36 -8.23
N GLU A 253 9.35 -5.92 -7.76
CA GLU A 253 10.01 -5.53 -6.51
C GLU A 253 10.44 -4.05 -6.52
N THR A 254 11.07 -3.60 -7.61
CA THR A 254 11.46 -2.19 -7.77
C THR A 254 10.23 -1.27 -7.75
N PHE A 255 9.15 -1.63 -8.46
CA PHE A 255 7.91 -0.84 -8.44
C PHE A 255 7.35 -0.70 -7.02
N ALA A 256 7.27 -1.81 -6.29
CA ALA A 256 6.77 -1.85 -4.91
C ALA A 256 7.63 -0.99 -3.97
N LEU A 257 8.96 -1.07 -4.09
CA LEU A 257 9.90 -0.26 -3.31
C LEU A 257 9.77 1.23 -3.64
N VAL A 258 9.66 1.59 -4.92
CA VAL A 258 9.46 2.99 -5.36
C VAL A 258 8.22 3.59 -4.69
N CYS A 259 7.07 2.89 -4.74
CA CYS A 259 5.85 3.33 -4.08
C CYS A 259 6.04 3.45 -2.57
N SER A 260 6.68 2.46 -1.95
CA SER A 260 6.91 2.42 -0.50
C SER A 260 7.81 3.56 -0.01
N ILE A 261 8.84 3.92 -0.77
CA ILE A 261 9.73 5.03 -0.42
C ILE A 261 8.99 6.37 -0.53
N LEU A 262 8.20 6.59 -1.58
CA LEU A 262 7.40 7.80 -1.72
C LEU A 262 6.38 7.97 -0.57
N ILE A 263 5.75 6.87 -0.15
CA ILE A 263 4.87 6.82 1.03
C ILE A 263 5.65 7.25 2.29
N GLU A 264 6.84 6.69 2.51
CA GLU A 264 7.63 7.01 3.70
C GLU A 264 8.11 8.47 3.70
N ILE A 265 8.46 9.03 2.52
CA ILE A 265 8.76 10.46 2.39
C ILE A 265 7.55 11.30 2.77
N MET A 266 6.33 10.93 2.37
CA MET A 266 5.12 11.69 2.73
C MET A 266 4.76 11.62 4.21
N ARG A 267 5.09 10.51 4.88
CA ARG A 267 4.89 10.31 6.33
C ARG A 267 5.89 11.05 7.19
N SER A 268 7.03 11.43 6.62
CA SER A 268 8.05 12.20 7.33
C SER A 268 7.50 13.54 7.81
N PRO A 269 7.81 14.00 9.03
CA PRO A 269 7.39 15.31 9.50
C PRO A 269 7.97 16.47 8.66
N SER A 270 9.09 16.25 7.97
CA SER A 270 9.71 17.23 7.06
C SER A 270 9.01 17.34 5.70
N ALA A 271 8.12 16.41 5.36
CA ALA A 271 7.49 16.31 4.04
C ALA A 271 6.73 17.59 3.67
N HIS A 272 6.06 18.20 4.65
CA HIS A 272 5.32 19.45 4.45
C HIS A 272 6.22 20.64 4.12
N ASP A 273 7.53 20.55 4.38
CA ASP A 273 8.51 21.59 4.08
C ASP A 273 9.09 21.53 2.67
N ILE A 274 8.92 20.41 1.96
CA ILE A 274 9.40 20.23 0.60
C ILE A 274 8.39 20.84 -0.39
N GLN A 275 8.76 21.97 -1.00
CA GLN A 275 7.85 22.75 -1.86
C GLN A 275 7.40 22.00 -3.12
N LYS A 276 8.29 21.21 -3.75
CA LYS A 276 7.98 20.48 -4.99
C LYS A 276 7.35 19.10 -4.76
N LEU A 277 7.30 18.63 -3.51
CA LEU A 277 6.83 17.29 -3.20
C LEU A 277 5.40 17.04 -3.71
N PRO A 278 4.41 17.94 -3.49
CA PRO A 278 3.05 17.65 -3.96
C PRO A 278 2.96 17.46 -5.49
N SER A 279 3.67 18.28 -6.28
CA SER A 279 3.69 18.12 -7.74
C SER A 279 4.39 16.83 -8.21
N LEU A 280 5.40 16.37 -7.47
CA LEU A 280 6.08 15.11 -7.76
C LEU A 280 5.18 13.91 -7.43
N ILE A 281 4.51 13.94 -6.28
CA ILE A 281 3.57 12.90 -5.86
C ILE A 281 2.37 12.82 -6.79
N GLU A 282 1.87 13.96 -7.27
CA GLU A 282 0.80 14.03 -8.26
C GLU A 282 1.15 13.19 -9.49
N GLU A 283 2.32 13.50 -10.06
CA GLU A 283 2.80 12.87 -11.27
C GLU A 283 3.13 11.38 -11.05
N ALA A 284 3.79 11.06 -9.93
CA ALA A 284 4.10 9.69 -9.55
C ALA A 284 2.84 8.84 -9.40
N SER A 285 1.82 9.36 -8.72
CA SER A 285 0.54 8.66 -8.52
C SER A 285 -0.17 8.41 -9.84
N LYS A 286 -0.17 9.39 -10.75
CA LYS A 286 -0.76 9.25 -12.08
C LYS A 286 -0.09 8.14 -12.90
N HIS A 287 1.25 8.15 -12.98
CA HIS A 287 1.99 7.13 -13.74
C HIS A 287 1.92 5.75 -13.08
N ALA A 288 1.94 5.67 -11.74
CA ALA A 288 1.78 4.41 -11.03
C ALA A 288 0.42 3.76 -11.34
N ILE A 289 -0.68 4.51 -11.21
CA ILE A 289 -2.04 4.01 -11.51
C ILE A 289 -2.16 3.64 -13.00
N SER A 290 -1.75 4.53 -13.90
CA SER A 290 -1.78 4.31 -15.36
C SER A 290 -1.04 3.03 -15.78
N SER A 291 0.11 2.75 -15.18
CA SER A 291 0.90 1.55 -15.52
C SER A 291 0.34 0.24 -14.95
N THR A 292 -0.47 0.30 -13.88
CA THR A 292 -0.98 -0.89 -13.16
C THR A 292 -2.41 -1.29 -13.49
N LEU A 293 -3.28 -0.35 -13.87
CA LEU A 293 -4.69 -0.68 -14.13
C LEU A 293 -4.99 -1.40 -15.47
N PRO A 294 -4.22 -1.22 -16.57
CA PRO A 294 -4.43 -1.98 -17.80
C PRO A 294 -4.21 -3.49 -17.58
N HIS A 295 -5.05 -4.34 -18.18
CA HIS A 295 -5.05 -5.81 -18.08
C HIS A 295 -3.78 -6.48 -18.66
N ALA A 296 -2.62 -6.27 -18.03
CA ALA A 296 -1.43 -7.11 -18.20
C ALA A 296 -1.37 -8.12 -17.04
N TYR A 297 -1.11 -9.40 -17.34
CA TYR A 297 -1.12 -10.50 -16.35
C TYR A 297 -0.20 -10.29 -15.11
N ASP A 298 0.79 -9.40 -15.18
CA ASP A 298 1.68 -9.02 -14.06
C ASP A 298 1.12 -7.90 -13.16
N SER A 299 -0.04 -7.32 -13.50
CA SER A 299 -0.56 -6.13 -12.82
C SER A 299 -1.21 -6.39 -11.46
N ALA A 300 -1.72 -7.60 -11.19
CA ALA A 300 -2.43 -7.91 -9.96
C ALA A 300 -1.58 -7.70 -8.69
N PHE A 301 -0.27 -7.98 -8.76
CA PHE A 301 0.64 -7.74 -7.64
C PHE A 301 1.00 -6.25 -7.47
N LEU A 302 0.92 -5.45 -8.54
CA LEU A 302 1.37 -4.05 -8.54
C LEU A 302 0.28 -3.06 -8.13
N VAL A 303 -0.99 -3.39 -8.43
CA VAL A 303 -2.16 -2.55 -8.11
C VAL A 303 -2.25 -2.16 -6.63
N PRO A 304 -2.05 -3.06 -5.65
CA PRO A 304 -2.08 -2.68 -4.24
C PRO A 304 -1.05 -1.60 -3.88
N HIS A 305 0.14 -1.64 -4.49
CA HIS A 305 1.20 -0.66 -4.23
C HIS A 305 0.88 0.72 -4.82
N SER A 306 0.31 0.78 -6.02
CA SER A 306 -0.10 2.05 -6.64
C SER A 306 -1.31 2.67 -5.91
N LEU A 307 -2.27 1.84 -5.47
CA LEU A 307 -3.40 2.29 -4.65
C LEU A 307 -2.96 2.80 -3.29
N ARG A 308 -2.02 2.12 -2.62
CA ARG A 308 -1.48 2.57 -1.34
C ARG A 308 -0.75 3.91 -1.46
N LEU A 309 -0.01 4.12 -2.55
CA LEU A 309 0.61 5.41 -2.86
C LEU A 309 -0.45 6.52 -3.00
N LEU A 310 -1.51 6.26 -3.77
CA LEU A 310 -2.62 7.22 -3.97
C LEU A 310 -3.35 7.55 -2.67
N LYS A 311 -3.61 6.53 -1.84
CA LYS A 311 -4.23 6.69 -0.51
C LYS A 311 -3.38 7.56 0.41
N GLU A 312 -2.07 7.31 0.47
CA GLU A 312 -1.17 8.11 1.29
C GLU A 312 -1.05 9.55 0.74
N ALA A 313 -1.04 9.73 -0.59
CA ALA A 313 -1.06 11.06 -1.22
C ALA A 313 -2.30 11.86 -0.80
N LEU A 314 -3.47 11.20 -0.73
CA LEU A 314 -4.69 11.81 -0.25
C LEU A 314 -4.60 12.20 1.25
N ILE A 315 -4.11 11.29 2.10
CA ILE A 315 -3.89 11.57 3.53
C ILE A 315 -2.95 12.76 3.70
N PHE A 316 -1.84 12.78 2.97
CA PHE A 316 -0.87 13.88 2.97
C PHE A 316 -1.47 15.24 2.53
N CYS A 317 -2.48 15.23 1.66
CA CYS A 317 -3.23 16.44 1.31
C CYS A 317 -4.10 16.94 2.47
N LEU A 318 -4.76 16.02 3.17
CA LEU A 318 -5.67 16.31 4.27
C LEU A 318 -4.92 16.71 5.56
N GLU A 319 -3.72 16.18 5.75
CA GLU A 319 -2.84 16.51 6.88
C GLU A 319 -2.02 17.77 6.59
N GLY A 320 -2.20 18.86 7.34
CA GLY A 320 -1.25 19.99 7.29
C GLY A 320 -1.77 21.37 7.71
N ASN A 321 -0.81 22.26 7.99
CA ASN A 321 -1.04 23.66 8.41
C ASN A 321 -1.55 24.54 7.27
N THR A 322 -2.34 25.57 7.64
CA THR A 322 -3.10 26.49 6.79
C THR A 322 -2.30 27.33 5.79
N ASP A 323 -0.97 27.27 5.79
CA ASP A 323 -0.13 28.22 5.06
C ASP A 323 0.34 27.71 3.68
N LYS A 324 0.17 26.41 3.35
CA LYS A 324 0.56 25.78 2.05
C LYS A 324 -0.63 25.18 1.29
N ILE A 325 -1.82 25.76 1.48
CA ILE A 325 -3.10 25.22 0.97
C ILE A 325 -3.13 25.13 -0.57
N SER A 326 -2.54 26.07 -1.31
CA SER A 326 -2.74 26.13 -2.76
C SER A 326 -2.11 24.97 -3.53
N VAL A 327 -0.87 24.58 -3.21
CA VAL A 327 -0.14 23.52 -3.94
C VAL A 327 -0.69 22.13 -3.59
N LYS A 328 -1.09 21.92 -2.33
CA LYS A 328 -1.75 20.67 -1.92
C LYS A 328 -3.15 20.52 -2.53
N LYS A 329 -3.80 21.64 -2.84
CA LYS A 329 -5.12 21.64 -3.47
C LYS A 329 -5.07 21.10 -4.89
N ASP A 330 -4.01 21.40 -5.64
CA ASP A 330 -3.80 20.90 -7.00
C ASP A 330 -3.57 19.37 -6.96
N LEU A 331 -2.78 18.87 -6.01
CA LEU A 331 -2.62 17.44 -5.77
C LEU A 331 -3.95 16.75 -5.40
N GLU A 332 -4.74 17.33 -4.48
CA GLU A 332 -6.07 16.81 -4.13
C GLU A 332 -6.99 16.75 -5.36
N ASP A 333 -6.99 17.80 -6.20
CA ASP A 333 -7.79 17.84 -7.44
C ASP A 333 -7.37 16.73 -8.42
N SER A 334 -6.07 16.52 -8.58
CA SER A 334 -5.52 15.47 -9.43
C SER A 334 -5.84 14.06 -8.90
N VAL A 335 -5.77 13.83 -7.58
CA VAL A 335 -6.17 12.55 -6.96
C VAL A 335 -7.65 12.26 -7.19
N ILE A 336 -8.52 13.26 -7.03
CA ILE A 336 -9.96 13.12 -7.31
C ILE A 336 -10.20 12.82 -8.79
N GLU A 337 -9.48 13.50 -9.69
CA GLU A 337 -9.53 13.22 -11.14
C GLU A 337 -9.10 11.78 -11.45
N ILE A 338 -8.00 11.30 -10.86
CA ILE A 338 -7.52 9.92 -11.03
C ILE A 338 -8.58 8.91 -10.57
N CYS A 339 -9.21 9.16 -9.42
CA CYS A 339 -10.27 8.31 -8.89
C CYS A 339 -11.49 8.26 -9.83
N GLY A 340 -11.90 9.41 -10.35
CA GLY A 340 -13.05 9.52 -11.25
C GLY A 340 -12.81 8.98 -12.66
N THR A 341 -11.59 9.06 -13.17
CA THR A 341 -11.26 8.69 -14.56
C THR A 341 -10.75 7.27 -14.70
N TYR A 342 -9.84 6.83 -13.82
CA TYR A 342 -9.20 5.51 -13.91
C TYR A 342 -9.85 4.50 -12.98
N LEU A 343 -9.97 4.81 -11.67
CA LEU A 343 -10.45 3.83 -10.68
C LEU A 343 -11.93 3.52 -10.85
N LEU A 344 -12.77 4.54 -11.11
CA LEU A 344 -14.20 4.33 -11.35
C LEU A 344 -14.45 3.48 -12.61
N HIS A 345 -13.72 3.75 -13.69
CA HIS A 345 -13.83 2.96 -14.91
C HIS A 345 -13.37 1.51 -14.69
N TRP A 346 -12.30 1.31 -13.92
CA TRP A 346 -11.85 -0.02 -13.54
C TRP A 346 -12.89 -0.76 -12.72
N LEU A 347 -13.53 -0.10 -11.75
CA LEU A 347 -14.62 -0.67 -10.95
C LEU A 347 -15.80 -1.13 -11.80
N GLU A 348 -16.19 -0.36 -12.82
CA GLU A 348 -17.22 -0.74 -13.79
C GLU A 348 -16.86 -2.04 -14.53
N THR A 349 -15.59 -2.24 -14.85
CA THR A 349 -15.11 -3.47 -15.51
C THR A 349 -14.91 -4.65 -14.54
N ALA A 350 -14.51 -4.38 -13.29
CA ALA A 350 -14.19 -5.41 -12.30
C ALA A 350 -15.41 -6.26 -11.87
N VAL A 351 -16.63 -5.68 -11.94
CA VAL A 351 -17.89 -6.43 -11.74
C VAL A 351 -18.07 -7.56 -12.75
N VAL A 352 -17.49 -7.43 -13.95
CA VAL A 352 -17.60 -8.41 -15.04
C VAL A 352 -16.58 -9.54 -14.88
N ASP A 353 -15.38 -9.22 -14.41
CA ASP A 353 -14.23 -10.13 -14.45
C ASP A 353 -14.01 -10.90 -13.13
N GLY A 354 -14.71 -10.56 -12.03
CA GLY A 354 -14.64 -11.29 -10.75
C GLY A 354 -13.28 -11.12 -10.05
N ASN A 355 -12.90 -9.86 -9.81
CA ASN A 355 -11.54 -9.48 -9.39
C ASN A 355 -11.24 -9.70 -7.89
N ASP A 356 -10.07 -9.23 -7.44
CA ASP A 356 -9.57 -9.32 -6.06
C ASP A 356 -10.33 -8.42 -5.04
N ASP A 357 -10.74 -9.01 -3.89
CA ASP A 357 -11.45 -8.35 -2.78
C ASP A 357 -10.59 -7.28 -2.08
N GLU A 358 -9.29 -7.52 -1.96
CA GLU A 358 -8.36 -6.59 -1.28
C GLU A 358 -8.21 -5.29 -2.07
N THR A 359 -8.02 -5.41 -3.39
CA THR A 359 -7.97 -4.28 -4.32
C THR A 359 -9.27 -3.46 -4.29
N LEU A 360 -10.44 -4.12 -4.32
CA LEU A 360 -11.74 -3.45 -4.20
C LEU A 360 -11.84 -2.68 -2.87
N GLY A 361 -11.50 -3.35 -1.76
CA GLY A 361 -11.54 -2.77 -0.42
C GLY A 361 -10.70 -1.49 -0.30
N GLU A 362 -9.51 -1.44 -0.91
CA GLU A 362 -8.66 -0.25 -0.92
C GLU A 362 -9.24 0.89 -1.76
N ILE A 363 -9.79 0.61 -2.96
CA ILE A 363 -10.44 1.64 -3.79
C ILE A 363 -11.64 2.25 -3.05
N LEU A 364 -12.48 1.40 -2.45
CA LEU A 364 -13.64 1.85 -1.67
C LEU A 364 -13.21 2.73 -0.49
N GLN A 365 -12.13 2.36 0.22
CA GLN A 365 -11.59 3.20 1.30
C GLN A 365 -11.13 4.58 0.79
N ILE A 366 -10.45 4.65 -0.37
CA ILE A 366 -10.03 5.93 -0.96
C ILE A 366 -11.26 6.79 -1.27
N PHE A 367 -12.30 6.23 -1.88
CA PHE A 367 -13.54 6.97 -2.20
C PHE A 367 -14.22 7.47 -0.93
N HIS A 368 -14.25 6.65 0.12
CA HIS A 368 -14.81 7.05 1.41
C HIS A 368 -14.03 8.21 2.04
N ILE A 369 -12.69 8.20 2.01
CA ILE A 369 -11.84 9.30 2.52
C ILE A 369 -12.13 10.60 1.75
N ILE A 370 -12.21 10.53 0.40
CA ILE A 370 -12.53 11.70 -0.42
C ILE A 370 -13.86 12.31 0.01
N LEU A 371 -14.91 11.49 0.10
CA LEU A 371 -16.27 11.96 0.41
C LEU A 371 -16.44 12.49 1.85
N SER A 372 -15.66 11.94 2.78
CA SER A 372 -15.68 12.33 4.20
C SER A 372 -15.00 13.67 4.49
N SER A 373 -14.20 14.20 3.56
CA SER A 373 -13.49 15.48 3.71
C SER A 373 -14.43 16.71 3.74
N THR A 374 -13.95 17.81 4.33
CA THR A 374 -14.71 19.02 4.68
C THR A 374 -14.93 20.01 3.52
N CYS A 375 -14.33 19.81 2.34
CA CYS A 375 -14.29 20.80 1.24
C CYS A 375 -15.53 20.84 0.32
N HIS A 376 -16.75 20.98 0.88
CA HIS A 376 -18.08 20.89 0.25
C HIS A 376 -18.21 20.84 -1.30
N ASN A 377 -17.67 21.80 -2.07
CA ASN A 377 -17.87 21.86 -3.53
C ASN A 377 -17.17 20.73 -4.32
N LYS A 378 -15.99 20.27 -3.90
CA LYS A 378 -15.24 19.24 -4.65
C LYS A 378 -15.83 17.86 -4.40
N GLN A 379 -16.10 17.54 -3.14
CA GLN A 379 -16.75 16.27 -2.77
C GLN A 379 -18.15 16.19 -3.34
N LEU A 380 -18.87 17.31 -3.49
CA LEU A 380 -20.15 17.33 -4.20
C LEU A 380 -19.99 16.90 -5.66
N LYS A 381 -19.04 17.48 -6.40
CA LYS A 381 -18.77 17.08 -7.78
C LYS A 381 -18.39 15.60 -7.90
N PHE A 382 -17.57 15.10 -6.96
CA PHE A 382 -17.20 13.69 -6.94
C PHE A 382 -18.39 12.78 -6.61
N ALA A 383 -19.23 13.15 -5.64
CA ALA A 383 -20.47 12.43 -5.33
C ALA A 383 -21.45 12.44 -6.52
N GLU A 384 -21.60 13.57 -7.20
CA GLU A 384 -22.40 13.68 -8.42
C GLU A 384 -21.85 12.81 -9.55
N MET A 385 -20.53 12.74 -9.70
CA MET A 385 -19.86 11.86 -10.67
C MET A 385 -20.15 10.39 -10.36
N LEU A 386 -19.95 9.94 -9.12
CA LEU A 386 -20.24 8.56 -8.71
C LEU A 386 -21.71 8.20 -8.96
N ALA A 387 -22.64 9.05 -8.52
CA ALA A 387 -24.06 8.80 -8.74
C ALA A 387 -24.46 8.84 -10.23
N SER A 388 -23.79 9.65 -11.05
CA SER A 388 -24.01 9.66 -12.50
C SER A 388 -23.45 8.41 -13.20
N SER A 389 -22.45 7.75 -12.62
CA SER A 389 -21.86 6.49 -13.08
C SER A 389 -22.56 5.24 -12.53
N SER A 390 -23.83 5.34 -12.15
CA SER A 390 -24.62 4.21 -11.63
C SER A 390 -24.08 3.59 -10.33
N TRP A 391 -23.51 4.41 -9.43
CA TRP A 391 -22.92 3.95 -8.18
C TRP A 391 -23.87 3.06 -7.37
N PHE A 392 -25.16 3.41 -7.26
CA PHE A 392 -26.05 2.64 -6.39
C PHE A 392 -26.15 1.20 -6.89
N SER A 393 -26.38 0.99 -8.18
CA SER A 393 -26.48 -0.34 -8.80
C SER A 393 -25.15 -1.10 -8.75
N LEU A 394 -24.04 -0.42 -9.05
CA LEU A 394 -22.69 -1.00 -8.96
C LEU A 394 -22.37 -1.45 -7.55
N SER A 395 -22.74 -0.67 -6.54
CA SER A 395 -22.44 -0.93 -5.14
C SER A 395 -23.12 -2.21 -4.61
N PHE A 396 -24.36 -2.48 -5.02
CA PHE A 396 -25.03 -3.75 -4.74
C PHE A 396 -24.41 -4.90 -5.52
N GLY A 397 -23.92 -4.65 -6.74
CA GLY A 397 -23.11 -5.60 -7.50
C GLY A 397 -21.85 -6.03 -6.73
N PHE A 398 -21.11 -5.08 -6.16
CA PHE A 398 -19.93 -5.37 -5.33
C PHE A 398 -20.29 -6.19 -4.08
N MET A 399 -21.34 -5.81 -3.35
CA MET A 399 -21.76 -6.57 -2.16
C MET A 399 -22.26 -7.98 -2.50
N GLY A 400 -22.77 -8.21 -3.71
CA GLY A 400 -23.16 -9.53 -4.21
C GLY A 400 -21.97 -10.40 -4.62
N LEU A 401 -20.94 -9.80 -5.24
CA LEU A 401 -19.71 -10.49 -5.63
C LEU A 401 -18.78 -10.76 -4.45
N PHE A 402 -18.73 -9.83 -3.49
CA PHE A 402 -17.87 -9.88 -2.30
C PHE A 402 -18.72 -9.73 -1.03
N PRO A 403 -19.34 -10.84 -0.56
CA PRO A 403 -20.26 -10.82 0.58
C PRO A 403 -19.50 -10.75 1.92
N THR A 404 -18.60 -9.79 2.08
CA THR A 404 -17.86 -9.54 3.32
C THR A 404 -18.50 -8.39 4.10
N ASP A 405 -18.47 -8.47 5.44
CA ASP A 405 -19.00 -7.38 6.29
C ASP A 405 -18.22 -6.08 6.11
N HIS A 406 -16.93 -6.17 5.76
CA HIS A 406 -16.11 -5.00 5.43
C HIS A 406 -16.65 -4.28 4.20
N VAL A 407 -16.77 -4.97 3.05
CA VAL A 407 -17.28 -4.37 1.81
C VAL A 407 -18.68 -3.80 2.02
N LYS A 408 -19.58 -4.55 2.67
CA LYS A 408 -20.92 -4.07 3.03
C LYS A 408 -20.88 -2.76 3.81
N SER A 409 -20.06 -2.70 4.87
CA SER A 409 -19.94 -1.51 5.70
C SER A 409 -19.43 -0.30 4.93
N VAL A 410 -18.36 -0.46 4.13
CA VAL A 410 -17.75 0.64 3.39
C VAL A 410 -18.68 1.12 2.27
N VAL A 411 -19.36 0.22 1.57
CA VAL A 411 -20.36 0.55 0.55
C VAL A 411 -21.48 1.43 1.14
N TYR A 412 -22.04 1.04 2.29
CA TYR A 412 -23.08 1.84 2.93
C TYR A 412 -22.56 3.19 3.45
N LEU A 413 -21.33 3.26 3.95
CA LEU A 413 -20.71 4.52 4.36
C LEU A 413 -20.50 5.48 3.17
N ILE A 414 -20.01 4.98 2.03
CA ILE A 414 -19.89 5.76 0.80
C ILE A 414 -21.28 6.22 0.34
N THR A 415 -22.24 5.30 0.29
CA THR A 415 -23.64 5.60 -0.09
C THR A 415 -24.23 6.68 0.81
N SER A 416 -23.99 6.61 2.12
CA SER A 416 -24.43 7.63 3.07
C SER A 416 -23.83 9.01 2.77
N SER A 417 -22.54 9.03 2.40
CA SER A 417 -21.83 10.28 2.10
C SER A 417 -22.30 10.89 0.78
N ILE A 418 -22.51 10.06 -0.24
CA ILE A 418 -23.08 10.47 -1.53
C ILE A 418 -24.46 11.11 -1.32
N VAL A 419 -25.33 10.45 -0.54
CA VAL A 419 -26.66 10.95 -0.19
C VAL A 419 -26.60 12.30 0.51
N ASP A 420 -25.73 12.46 1.51
CA ASP A 420 -25.55 13.73 2.23
C ASP A 420 -25.16 14.88 1.29
N LYS A 421 -24.27 14.62 0.33
CA LYS A 421 -23.81 15.66 -0.62
C LYS A 421 -24.91 15.99 -1.64
N ILE A 422 -25.54 14.99 -2.26
CA ILE A 422 -26.50 15.19 -3.36
C ILE A 422 -27.81 15.83 -2.89
N LEU A 423 -28.31 15.40 -1.73
CA LEU A 423 -29.56 15.90 -1.18
C LEU A 423 -29.36 17.14 -0.30
N GLY A 424 -28.11 17.50 0.02
CA GLY A 424 -27.75 18.72 0.76
C GLY A 424 -28.21 18.77 2.22
N CYS A 425 -28.76 17.66 2.72
CA CYS A 425 -29.26 17.49 4.07
C CYS A 425 -28.63 16.23 4.65
N LYS A 426 -28.51 16.13 5.98
CA LYS A 426 -27.86 15.02 6.70
C LYS A 426 -28.61 13.67 6.60
N TYR A 427 -29.22 13.36 5.46
CA TYR A 427 -29.99 12.15 5.21
C TYR A 427 -29.17 10.88 5.26
N GLY A 428 -27.88 10.96 4.93
CA GLY A 428 -26.90 9.88 5.09
C GLY A 428 -26.79 9.40 6.53
N GLU A 429 -27.11 10.22 7.54
CA GLU A 429 -27.11 9.80 8.94
C GLU A 429 -28.01 8.58 9.18
N THR A 430 -29.19 8.56 8.54
CA THR A 430 -30.09 7.41 8.63
C THR A 430 -29.51 6.11 8.08
N ILE A 431 -28.64 6.20 7.07
CA ILE A 431 -27.94 5.04 6.50
C ILE A 431 -26.81 4.61 7.45
N ARG A 432 -26.04 5.57 8.00
CA ARG A 432 -24.98 5.30 8.98
C ARG A 432 -25.48 4.70 10.29
N ASP A 433 -26.71 5.01 10.67
CA ASP A 433 -27.31 4.43 11.88
C ASP A 433 -27.87 3.02 11.65
N ALA A 434 -28.21 2.68 10.41
CA ALA A 434 -28.90 1.43 10.07
C ALA A 434 -28.02 0.38 9.34
N TYR A 435 -26.85 0.74 8.81
CA TYR A 435 -26.10 -0.10 7.86
C TYR A 435 -25.77 -1.52 8.34
N VAL A 436 -25.62 -1.71 9.66
CA VAL A 436 -25.35 -3.04 10.25
C VAL A 436 -26.49 -4.02 9.96
N TYR A 437 -27.71 -3.52 9.88
CA TYR A 437 -28.95 -4.29 9.67
C TYR A 437 -29.45 -4.25 8.23
N LEU A 438 -28.80 -3.49 7.34
CA LEU A 438 -29.19 -3.41 5.94
C LEU A 438 -28.67 -4.64 5.16
N PRO A 439 -29.52 -5.30 4.35
CA PRO A 439 -29.14 -6.45 3.54
C PRO A 439 -28.26 -6.06 2.34
N SER A 440 -27.51 -7.02 1.82
CA SER A 440 -26.68 -6.83 0.62
C SER A 440 -27.45 -7.00 -0.70
N ASP A 441 -28.64 -7.62 -0.67
CA ASP A 441 -29.49 -7.82 -1.86
C ASP A 441 -30.56 -6.70 -1.96
N PRO A 442 -30.66 -5.98 -3.10
CA PRO A 442 -31.74 -5.04 -3.38
C PRO A 442 -33.15 -5.61 -3.21
N THR A 443 -33.36 -6.88 -3.51
CA THR A 443 -34.66 -7.56 -3.36
C THR A 443 -35.05 -7.65 -1.88
N GLU A 444 -34.09 -7.95 -1.01
CA GLU A 444 -34.29 -8.00 0.43
C GLU A 444 -34.54 -6.61 1.02
N LEU A 445 -33.89 -5.55 0.51
CA LEU A 445 -34.18 -4.17 0.93
C LEU A 445 -35.65 -3.83 0.73
N VAL A 446 -36.15 -4.12 -0.47
CA VAL A 446 -37.54 -3.80 -0.85
C VAL A 446 -38.53 -4.71 -0.12
N TYR A 447 -38.13 -5.94 0.22
CA TYR A 447 -38.90 -6.81 1.12
C TYR A 447 -39.01 -6.24 2.55
N LEU A 448 -37.91 -5.75 3.14
CA LEU A 448 -37.92 -5.10 4.46
C LEU A 448 -38.78 -3.84 4.48
N LEU A 449 -38.79 -3.09 3.37
CA LEU A 449 -39.68 -1.93 3.22
C LEU A 449 -41.16 -2.31 3.36
N GLY A 450 -41.56 -3.46 2.82
CA GLY A 450 -42.94 -3.96 2.90
C GLY A 450 -43.37 -4.51 4.27
N GLN A 451 -42.53 -4.45 5.31
CA GLN A 451 -42.87 -5.00 6.63
C GLN A 451 -43.50 -3.98 7.59
N CYS A 452 -44.22 -4.46 8.61
CA CYS A 452 -44.80 -3.65 9.67
C CYS A 452 -43.73 -3.36 10.74
N SER A 453 -43.42 -2.09 10.99
CA SER A 453 -42.37 -1.67 11.94
C SER A 453 -42.89 -1.15 13.28
N SER A 454 -44.17 -1.39 13.59
CA SER A 454 -44.82 -0.82 14.78
C SER A 454 -44.19 -1.19 16.13
N GLU A 455 -43.42 -2.27 16.20
CA GLU A 455 -42.75 -2.78 17.42
C GLU A 455 -41.23 -2.99 17.26
N ASP A 456 -40.67 -2.77 16.07
CA ASP A 456 -39.26 -3.02 15.77
C ASP A 456 -38.56 -1.72 15.35
N PHE A 457 -37.78 -1.17 16.29
CA PHE A 457 -37.00 0.05 16.08
C PHE A 457 -35.91 -0.12 15.01
N ASN A 458 -35.27 -1.29 14.95
CA ASN A 458 -34.21 -1.54 13.98
C ASN A 458 -34.80 -1.62 12.57
N LEU A 459 -35.95 -2.30 12.41
CA LEU A 459 -36.68 -2.32 11.15
C LEU A 459 -37.15 -0.92 10.73
N ALA A 460 -37.68 -0.12 11.65
CA ALA A 460 -38.06 1.26 11.37
C ALA A 460 -36.86 2.11 10.87
N SER A 461 -35.69 1.94 11.49
CA SER A 461 -34.44 2.60 11.09
C SER A 461 -34.00 2.15 9.68
N CYS A 462 -34.00 0.85 9.42
CA CYS A 462 -33.72 0.29 8.09
C CYS A 462 -34.67 0.83 7.03
N GLN A 463 -35.97 0.90 7.31
CA GLN A 463 -36.97 1.42 6.38
C GLN A 463 -36.73 2.90 6.04
N CYS A 464 -36.30 3.71 7.01
CA CYS A 464 -35.90 5.09 6.75
C CYS A 464 -34.68 5.15 5.82
N ALA A 465 -33.64 4.36 6.09
CA ALA A 465 -32.46 4.28 5.25
C ALA A 465 -32.79 3.81 3.82
N ILE A 466 -33.64 2.78 3.68
CA ILE A 466 -34.10 2.25 2.39
C ILE A 466 -34.83 3.33 1.59
N LEU A 467 -35.75 4.09 2.23
CA LEU A 467 -36.47 5.18 1.56
C LEU A 467 -35.52 6.27 1.05
N VAL A 468 -34.51 6.62 1.86
CA VAL A 468 -33.48 7.60 1.48
C VAL A 468 -32.65 7.12 0.29
N ILE A 469 -32.21 5.85 0.30
CA ILE A 469 -31.45 5.24 -0.81
C ILE A 469 -32.30 5.25 -2.10
N LEU A 470 -33.53 4.73 -2.04
CA LEU A 470 -34.43 4.66 -3.20
C LEU A 470 -34.77 6.05 -3.75
N TYR A 471 -34.94 7.02 -2.86
CA TYR A 471 -35.16 8.40 -3.25
C TYR A 471 -33.94 9.01 -3.95
N ALA A 472 -32.73 8.75 -3.45
CA ALA A 472 -31.51 9.19 -4.13
C ALA A 472 -31.36 8.55 -5.52
N CYS A 473 -31.61 7.24 -5.64
CA CYS A 473 -31.61 6.52 -6.93
C CYS A 473 -32.55 7.16 -7.96
N SER A 474 -33.70 7.69 -7.51
CA SER A 474 -34.70 8.31 -8.40
C SER A 474 -34.19 9.51 -9.20
N PHE A 475 -33.18 10.24 -8.69
CA PHE A 475 -32.59 11.38 -9.41
C PHE A 475 -31.67 10.98 -10.56
N TYR A 476 -31.13 9.76 -10.50
CA TYR A 476 -30.18 9.23 -11.47
C TYR A 476 -30.79 8.14 -12.36
N ASN A 477 -32.11 7.91 -12.22
CA ASN A 477 -32.86 6.87 -12.94
C ASN A 477 -32.28 5.45 -12.74
N GLU A 478 -31.65 5.21 -11.59
CA GLU A 478 -31.10 3.90 -11.24
C GLU A 478 -32.22 2.96 -10.76
N ARG A 479 -32.25 1.76 -11.33
CA ARG A 479 -33.28 0.75 -11.02
C ARG A 479 -32.65 -0.41 -10.27
N LEU A 480 -32.75 -0.35 -8.93
CA LEU A 480 -32.29 -1.43 -8.06
C LEU A 480 -33.18 -2.69 -8.15
N VAL A 481 -34.48 -2.50 -8.36
CA VAL A 481 -35.47 -3.58 -8.54
C VAL A 481 -36.46 -3.19 -9.65
N ALA A 482 -37.30 -4.14 -10.08
CA ALA A 482 -38.36 -3.86 -11.05
C ALA A 482 -39.37 -2.82 -10.51
N ASP A 483 -39.82 -1.90 -11.37
CA ASP A 483 -40.76 -0.82 -11.00
C ASP A 483 -42.04 -1.34 -10.34
N SER A 484 -42.52 -2.53 -10.75
CA SER A 484 -43.70 -3.19 -10.16
C SER A 484 -43.46 -3.65 -8.73
N GLN A 485 -42.27 -4.19 -8.44
CA GLN A 485 -41.87 -4.66 -7.11
C GLN A 485 -41.59 -3.49 -6.16
N LEU A 486 -40.98 -2.42 -6.69
CA LEU A 486 -40.80 -1.17 -5.95
C LEU A 486 -42.15 -0.58 -5.56
N LEU A 487 -43.07 -0.44 -6.53
CA LEU A 487 -44.39 0.13 -6.26
C LEU A 487 -45.17 -0.69 -5.23
N SER A 488 -45.22 -2.02 -5.37
CA SER A 488 -45.96 -2.88 -4.44
C SER A 488 -45.43 -2.75 -3.01
N SER A 489 -44.12 -2.64 -2.85
CA SER A 489 -43.49 -2.58 -1.53
C SER A 489 -43.64 -1.22 -0.87
N VAL A 490 -43.59 -0.12 -1.65
CA VAL A 490 -43.91 1.23 -1.15
C VAL A 490 -45.39 1.31 -0.76
N GLU A 491 -46.29 0.73 -1.54
CA GLU A 491 -47.72 0.67 -1.21
C GLU A 491 -47.97 -0.13 0.06
N GLN A 492 -47.29 -1.26 0.22
CA GLN A 492 -47.37 -2.08 1.43
C GLN A 492 -46.82 -1.34 2.66
N TYR A 493 -45.71 -0.60 2.52
CA TYR A 493 -45.19 0.26 3.58
C TYR A 493 -46.22 1.31 4.02
N ILE A 494 -46.87 1.99 3.06
CA ILE A 494 -47.91 2.98 3.34
C ILE A 494 -49.10 2.36 4.09
N LEU A 495 -49.57 1.18 3.64
CA LEU A 495 -50.71 0.51 4.25
C LEU A 495 -50.42 0.03 5.68
N LEU A 496 -49.24 -0.53 5.93
CA LEU A 496 -48.88 -1.10 7.22
C LEU A 496 -48.44 -0.04 8.24
N ASN A 497 -47.76 1.01 7.79
CA ASN A 497 -47.11 1.99 8.68
C ASN A 497 -47.75 3.39 8.63
N GLY A 498 -48.71 3.64 7.72
CA GLY A 498 -49.35 4.96 7.50
C GLY A 498 -50.00 5.59 8.74
N GLY A 499 -50.45 4.77 9.70
CA GLY A 499 -51.03 5.25 10.96
C GLY A 499 -50.01 5.60 12.05
N LYS A 500 -48.75 5.13 11.95
CA LYS A 500 -47.72 5.20 13.00
C LYS A 500 -46.31 5.41 12.42
N PHE A 501 -46.10 6.47 11.64
CA PHE A 501 -44.72 6.85 11.27
C PHE A 501 -43.88 7.07 12.53
N PRO A 502 -42.78 6.32 12.74
CA PRO A 502 -41.99 6.42 13.96
C PRO A 502 -41.18 7.74 14.02
N TYR A 503 -41.21 8.37 15.21
CA TYR A 503 -40.44 9.52 15.72
C TYR A 503 -40.67 10.96 15.18
N GLU A 504 -40.77 11.89 16.13
CA GLU A 504 -41.21 13.30 16.02
C GLU A 504 -40.21 14.28 15.37
N ILE A 505 -38.99 13.86 15.01
CA ILE A 505 -38.00 14.74 14.32
C ILE A 505 -37.82 14.34 12.84
N ALA A 506 -38.16 13.09 12.48
CA ALA A 506 -38.06 12.54 11.13
C ALA A 506 -39.42 12.40 10.41
N GLY A 507 -40.54 12.51 11.13
CA GLY A 507 -41.87 12.23 10.59
C GLY A 507 -42.31 13.10 9.41
N SER A 508 -42.02 14.42 9.42
CA SER A 508 -42.37 15.32 8.31
C SER A 508 -41.46 15.11 7.09
N VAL A 509 -40.18 14.84 7.33
CA VAL A 509 -39.16 14.72 6.29
C VAL A 509 -39.22 13.35 5.61
N MET A 510 -39.39 12.27 6.37
CA MET A 510 -39.60 10.92 5.84
C MET A 510 -40.93 10.81 5.10
N LEU A 511 -41.99 11.48 5.60
CA LEU A 511 -43.24 11.60 4.86
C LEU A 511 -43.03 12.33 3.53
N THR A 512 -42.25 13.41 3.52
CA THR A 512 -41.91 14.16 2.30
C THR A 512 -41.15 13.27 1.31
N LEU A 513 -40.14 12.52 1.74
CA LEU A 513 -39.41 11.57 0.90
C LEU A 513 -40.33 10.47 0.33
N LEU A 514 -41.18 9.89 1.18
CA LEU A 514 -42.14 8.85 0.79
C LEU A 514 -43.13 9.35 -0.26
N VAL A 515 -43.70 10.54 -0.07
CA VAL A 515 -44.65 11.17 -1.01
C VAL A 515 -43.97 11.37 -2.37
N HIS A 516 -42.76 11.91 -2.38
CA HIS A 516 -42.04 12.14 -3.62
C HIS A 516 -41.63 10.84 -4.32
N LEU A 517 -41.17 9.83 -3.57
CA LEU A 517 -40.84 8.52 -4.11
C LEU A 517 -42.07 7.84 -4.70
N TYR A 518 -43.20 7.83 -3.96
CA TYR A 518 -44.46 7.27 -4.45
C TYR A 518 -44.94 7.98 -5.72
N ALA A 519 -44.94 9.30 -5.72
CA ALA A 519 -45.32 10.12 -6.87
C ALA A 519 -44.40 9.88 -8.08
N PHE A 520 -43.10 9.70 -7.86
CA PHE A 520 -42.13 9.38 -8.91
C PHE A 520 -42.44 8.03 -9.55
N VAL A 521 -42.55 6.96 -8.75
CA VAL A 521 -42.82 5.60 -9.24
C VAL A 521 -44.17 5.55 -9.97
N ARG A 522 -45.19 6.24 -9.44
CA ARG A 522 -46.50 6.36 -10.10
C ARG A 522 -46.45 7.20 -11.37
N GLY A 523 -45.65 8.25 -11.40
CA GLY A 523 -45.48 9.11 -12.57
C GLY A 523 -44.79 8.40 -13.73
N ILE A 524 -43.80 7.53 -13.45
CA ILE A 524 -43.20 6.63 -14.46
C ILE A 524 -44.23 5.61 -14.95
N SER A 525 -44.99 5.05 -14.02
CA SER A 525 -46.00 4.02 -14.29
C SER A 525 -47.23 4.57 -15.04
N PHE A 526 -47.40 5.89 -15.17
CA PHE A 526 -48.57 6.51 -15.80
C PHE A 526 -48.73 6.13 -17.29
N GLY A 527 -47.67 5.59 -17.93
CA GLY A 527 -47.71 5.03 -19.29
C GLY A 527 -47.71 3.49 -19.38
N CYS A 528 -47.63 2.77 -18.25
CA CYS A 528 -47.50 1.31 -18.19
C CYS A 528 -48.69 0.65 -17.48
N THR A 529 -49.01 -0.60 -17.80
CA THR A 529 -50.11 -1.38 -17.19
C THR A 529 -49.77 -1.91 -15.79
N ILE A 530 -49.05 -1.13 -14.97
CA ILE A 530 -48.68 -1.52 -13.61
C ILE A 530 -49.91 -1.32 -12.72
N GLN A 531 -50.40 -2.39 -12.09
CA GLN A 531 -51.50 -2.32 -11.12
C GLN A 531 -51.03 -1.58 -9.86
N HIS A 532 -51.87 -0.68 -9.35
CA HIS A 532 -51.59 0.12 -8.15
C HIS A 532 -52.73 -0.04 -7.13
N SER A 533 -52.42 0.15 -5.85
CA SER A 533 -53.38 0.08 -4.76
C SER A 533 -54.07 1.42 -4.52
N PRO A 534 -55.40 1.54 -4.79
CA PRO A 534 -56.14 2.76 -4.49
C PRO A 534 -56.27 3.01 -2.97
N GLU A 535 -56.15 1.97 -2.16
CA GLU A 535 -56.18 2.07 -0.69
C GLU A 535 -54.89 2.69 -0.15
N ALA A 536 -53.74 2.30 -0.70
CA ALA A 536 -52.45 2.91 -0.35
C ALA A 536 -52.44 4.39 -0.73
N GLU A 537 -52.93 4.73 -1.93
CA GLU A 537 -53.05 6.13 -2.38
C GLU A 537 -53.94 6.97 -1.45
N ARG A 538 -55.12 6.46 -1.07
CA ARG A 538 -56.03 7.14 -0.11
C ARG A 538 -55.38 7.32 1.25
N THR A 539 -54.66 6.31 1.73
CA THR A 539 -53.96 6.35 3.02
C THR A 539 -52.86 7.40 3.00
N LEU A 540 -52.06 7.46 1.93
CA LEU A 540 -51.01 8.46 1.76
C LEU A 540 -51.59 9.88 1.77
N PHE A 541 -52.65 10.15 0.98
CA PHE A 541 -53.28 11.46 0.96
C PHE A 541 -53.93 11.84 2.29
N HIS A 542 -54.49 10.86 3.02
CA HIS A 542 -55.00 11.10 4.36
C HIS A 542 -53.89 11.55 5.31
N VAL A 543 -52.74 10.86 5.29
CA VAL A 543 -51.58 11.22 6.11
C VAL A 543 -51.05 12.60 5.73
N MET A 544 -50.95 12.92 4.44
CA MET A 544 -50.54 14.24 3.95
C MET A 544 -51.49 15.36 4.41
N ALA A 545 -52.78 15.08 4.58
CA ALA A 545 -53.75 16.04 5.08
C ALA A 545 -53.69 16.21 6.61
N CYS A 546 -53.23 15.20 7.33
CA CYS A 546 -53.20 15.17 8.80
C CYS A 546 -51.84 15.55 9.41
N LYS A 547 -50.75 15.49 8.65
CA LYS A 547 -49.39 15.79 9.11
C LYS A 547 -48.77 16.93 8.30
N GLU A 548 -47.89 17.70 8.93
CA GLU A 548 -47.08 18.70 8.24
C GLU A 548 -46.10 18.00 7.28
N TRP A 549 -46.17 18.39 6.01
CA TRP A 549 -45.24 18.00 4.96
C TRP A 549 -44.98 19.22 4.08
N ASP A 550 -43.78 19.32 3.52
CA ASP A 550 -43.38 20.45 2.69
C ASP A 550 -42.83 19.96 1.35
N LEU A 551 -43.56 20.28 0.28
CA LEU A 551 -43.25 19.92 -1.09
C LEU A 551 -41.89 20.48 -1.54
N LEU A 552 -41.44 21.61 -0.99
CA LEU A 552 -40.20 22.29 -1.41
C LEU A 552 -39.03 22.07 -0.44
N PHE A 553 -39.22 21.27 0.61
CA PHE A 553 -38.19 21.00 1.61
C PHE A 553 -36.96 20.28 1.04
N ILE A 554 -37.14 19.52 -0.05
CA ILE A 554 -36.12 18.69 -0.67
C ILE A 554 -36.14 18.94 -2.17
N ARG A 555 -35.00 18.71 -2.84
CA ARG A 555 -34.92 18.67 -4.31
C ARG A 555 -36.00 17.72 -4.84
N VAL A 556 -36.87 18.13 -5.78
CA VAL A 556 -37.96 17.27 -6.28
C VAL A 556 -37.77 16.86 -7.73
N HIS A 557 -38.03 15.59 -8.03
CA HIS A 557 -38.03 15.09 -9.41
C HIS A 557 -39.21 15.66 -10.23
N PRO A 558 -39.01 16.19 -11.46
CA PRO A 558 -40.09 16.77 -12.27
C PRO A 558 -41.26 15.82 -12.55
N ILE A 559 -40.98 14.52 -12.71
CA ILE A 559 -42.02 13.48 -12.89
C ILE A 559 -42.93 13.38 -11.65
N ALA A 560 -42.35 13.40 -10.45
CA ALA A 560 -43.11 13.37 -9.20
C ALA A 560 -43.99 14.62 -9.07
N LEU A 561 -43.44 15.81 -9.35
CA LEU A 561 -44.21 17.06 -9.37
C LEU A 561 -45.37 17.00 -10.35
N LYS A 562 -45.13 16.54 -11.58
CA LYS A 562 -46.17 16.43 -12.61
C LYS A 562 -47.33 15.54 -12.14
N TRP A 563 -47.01 14.38 -11.56
CA TRP A 563 -48.03 13.46 -11.04
C TRP A 563 -48.79 14.08 -9.86
N LEU A 564 -48.08 14.69 -8.90
CA LEU A 564 -48.68 15.36 -7.75
C LEU A 564 -49.63 16.48 -8.18
N PHE A 565 -49.24 17.34 -9.12
CA PHE A 565 -50.11 18.42 -9.61
C PHE A 565 -51.33 17.90 -10.37
N GLN A 566 -51.18 16.83 -11.15
CA GLN A 566 -52.32 16.22 -11.84
C GLN A 566 -53.35 15.63 -10.86
N LYS A 567 -52.89 14.98 -9.78
CA LYS A 567 -53.78 14.34 -8.81
C LYS A 567 -54.29 15.27 -7.71
N CYS A 568 -53.46 16.19 -7.22
CA CYS A 568 -53.88 17.21 -6.25
C CYS A 568 -54.74 18.30 -6.89
N GLY A 569 -54.53 18.61 -8.18
CA GLY A 569 -55.41 19.51 -8.93
C GLY A 569 -56.84 18.97 -9.01
N ASP A 570 -57.00 17.68 -9.30
CA ASP A 570 -58.30 17.02 -9.38
C ASP A 570 -58.97 16.85 -7.99
N SER A 571 -58.19 16.71 -6.91
CA SER A 571 -58.74 16.55 -5.55
C SER A 571 -59.05 17.88 -4.83
N LEU A 572 -58.42 18.99 -5.22
CA LEU A 572 -58.75 20.34 -4.73
C LEU A 572 -59.92 21.00 -5.49
N LEU A 573 -60.16 20.63 -6.75
CA LEU A 573 -61.35 21.06 -7.52
C LEU A 573 -62.63 20.29 -7.15
N GLY A 574 -62.53 19.29 -6.27
CA GLY A 574 -63.64 18.52 -5.72
C GLY A 574 -64.08 18.92 -4.31
N ARG A 575 -63.63 20.07 -3.78
CA ARG A 575 -64.11 20.64 -2.51
C ARG A 575 -64.83 21.96 -2.70
#